data_AF-A0A7V9IZ99-F1
#
_entry.id   AF-A0A7V9IZ99-F1
#
_cell.length_a   1.000
_cell.length_b   1.000
_cell.length_c   1.000
_cell.angle_alpha   90.00
_cell.angle_beta   90.00
_cell.angle_gamma   90.00
#
_symmetry.space_group_name_H-M   'P 1'
#
loop_
_entity.id
_entity.type
_entity.pdbx_description
1 polymer ?
#
loop_
_entity_poly.entity_id
_entity_poly.type
_entity_poly.pdbx_seq_one_letter_code
_entity_poly.pdbx_strand_id
1 'polypeptide(L)'
;MVTSLYRLLGRGKPVTDADLSSVTGLAKKQIVKRVGKWPGVYRDEQGRVIGFWGLSVAEMPPHEITLDGHKLWAWCAWDTLFLPRRLGASLRLSF
;
A
#
# COMPACT_ATOMS: atom_id res chain seq x y z
N MET A 1 -8.37 -7.44 5.41
CA MET A 1 -7.26 -7.66 4.44
C MET A 1 -6.99 -6.44 3.57
N VAL A 2 -7.97 -5.87 2.84
CA VAL A 2 -7.75 -4.64 2.03
C VAL A 2 -7.22 -3.49 2.90
N THR A 3 -7.90 -3.17 4.00
CA THR A 3 -7.45 -2.16 4.97
C THR A 3 -6.09 -2.51 5.58
N SER A 4 -5.83 -3.80 5.82
CA SER A 4 -4.56 -4.28 6.37
C SER A 4 -3.40 -4.00 5.43
N LEU A 5 -3.58 -4.21 4.12
CA LEU A 5 -2.57 -3.92 3.11
C LEU A 5 -2.27 -2.42 3.01
N TYR A 6 -3.31 -1.57 2.96
CA TYR A 6 -3.12 -0.12 3.00
C TYR A 6 -2.32 0.33 4.24
N ARG A 7 -2.69 -0.16 5.42
CA ARG A 7 -1.98 0.18 6.67
C ARG A 7 -0.53 -0.29 6.68
N LEU A 8 -0.23 -1.46 6.13
CA LEU A 8 1.15 -1.95 6.02
C LEU A 8 1.97 -1.11 5.04
N LEU A 9 1.42 -0.81 3.85
CA LEU A 9 2.09 0.08 2.87
C LEU A 9 2.29 1.49 3.44
N GLY A 10 1.34 1.98 4.23
CA GLY A 10 1.44 3.28 4.92
C GLY A 10 2.66 3.42 5.84
N ARG A 11 3.33 2.32 6.21
CA ARG A 11 4.59 2.33 6.98
C ARG A 11 5.82 2.57 6.12
N GLY A 12 5.66 2.90 4.83
CA GLY A 12 6.76 3.27 3.94
C GLY A 12 7.64 2.11 3.49
N LYS A 13 7.18 0.85 3.59
CA LYS A 13 7.98 -0.33 3.25
C LYS A 13 7.20 -1.31 2.37
N PRO A 14 7.87 -2.04 1.45
CA PRO A 14 7.27 -3.14 0.72
C PRO A 14 6.69 -4.19 1.68
N VAL A 15 5.55 -4.76 1.31
CA VAL A 15 4.78 -5.66 2.17
C VAL A 15 4.91 -7.10 1.68
N THR A 16 5.36 -8.01 2.54
CA THR A 16 5.43 -9.43 2.22
C THR A 16 4.09 -10.13 2.47
N ASP A 17 3.88 -11.30 1.87
CA ASP A 17 2.71 -12.13 2.19
C ASP A 17 2.75 -12.64 3.65
N ALA A 18 3.94 -12.69 4.27
CA ALA A 18 4.12 -13.06 5.67
C ALA A 18 3.65 -11.93 6.61
N ASP A 19 3.92 -10.67 6.27
CA ASP A 19 3.42 -9.51 7.03
C ASP A 19 1.89 -9.50 7.04
N LEU A 20 1.28 -9.73 5.86
CA LEU A 20 -0.17 -9.85 5.74
C LEU A 20 -0.72 -11.04 6.53
N SER A 21 -0.05 -12.20 6.48
CA SER A 21 -0.42 -13.37 7.27
C SER A 21 -0.40 -13.06 8.77
N SER A 22 0.65 -12.41 9.26
CA SER A 22 0.81 -12.03 10.66
C SER A 22 -0.32 -11.11 11.14
N VAL A 23 -0.67 -10.06 10.39
CA VAL A 23 -1.69 -9.09 10.83
C VAL A 23 -3.13 -9.53 10.58
N THR A 24 -3.36 -10.54 9.73
CA THR A 24 -4.72 -11.03 9.42
C THR A 24 -5.04 -12.38 10.05
N GLY A 25 -4.03 -13.11 10.55
CA GLY A 25 -4.17 -14.48 11.03
C GLY A 25 -4.44 -15.52 9.92
N LEU A 26 -4.47 -15.10 8.65
CA LEU A 26 -4.72 -16.00 7.53
C LEU A 26 -3.46 -16.76 7.13
N ALA A 27 -3.61 -18.00 6.66
CA ALA A 27 -2.48 -18.77 6.16
C ALA A 27 -1.86 -18.11 4.91
N LYS A 28 -0.53 -18.16 4.78
CA LYS A 28 0.21 -17.57 3.63
C LYS A 28 -0.37 -17.99 2.27
N LYS A 29 -0.76 -19.26 2.11
CA LYS A 29 -1.38 -19.77 0.85
C LYS A 29 -2.69 -19.06 0.52
N GLN A 30 -3.49 -18.69 1.54
CA GLN A 30 -4.72 -17.93 1.35
C GLN A 30 -4.43 -16.48 0.98
N ILE A 31 -3.40 -15.86 1.59
CA ILE A 31 -2.94 -14.52 1.23
C ILE A 31 -2.54 -14.47 -0.25
N VAL A 32 -1.61 -15.35 -0.67
CA VAL A 32 -1.14 -15.42 -2.05
C VAL A 32 -2.31 -15.58 -3.03
N LYS A 33 -3.21 -16.53 -2.77
CA LYS A 33 -4.37 -16.79 -3.62
C LYS A 33 -5.32 -15.59 -3.73
N ARG A 34 -5.55 -14.86 -2.63
CA ARG A 34 -6.51 -13.74 -2.63
C ARG A 34 -5.89 -12.48 -3.20
N VAL A 35 -4.70 -12.10 -2.75
CA VAL A 35 -3.98 -10.90 -3.21
C VAL A 35 -3.61 -11.04 -4.69
N GLY A 36 -3.17 -12.22 -5.14
CA GLY A 36 -2.84 -12.46 -6.54
C GLY A 36 -4.03 -12.37 -7.51
N LYS A 37 -5.27 -12.30 -7.01
CA LYS A 37 -6.47 -12.09 -7.84
C LYS A 37 -6.94 -10.63 -7.86
N TRP A 38 -6.36 -9.76 -7.04
CA TRP A 38 -6.78 -8.37 -6.97
C TRP A 38 -6.16 -7.58 -8.12
N PRO A 39 -6.96 -6.82 -8.88
CA PRO A 39 -6.41 -5.87 -9.84
C PRO A 39 -5.65 -4.78 -9.09
N GLY A 40 -4.67 -4.14 -9.74
CA GLY A 40 -3.95 -3.01 -9.16
C GLY A 40 -3.16 -3.36 -7.89
N VAL A 41 -2.60 -4.58 -7.82
CA VAL A 41 -1.52 -4.94 -6.88
C VAL A 41 -0.24 -5.01 -7.69
N TYR A 42 0.74 -4.18 -7.32
CA TYR A 42 2.08 -4.19 -7.92
C TYR A 42 3.08 -4.81 -6.95
N ARG A 43 3.95 -5.65 -7.48
CA ARG A 43 5.01 -6.33 -6.71
C ARG A 43 6.38 -5.99 -7.29
N ASP A 44 7.38 -5.95 -6.43
CA ASP A 44 8.78 -5.87 -6.85
C ASP A 44 9.31 -7.26 -7.31
N GLU A 45 10.57 -7.30 -7.73
CA GLU A 45 11.26 -8.53 -8.18
C GLU A 45 11.35 -9.61 -7.09
N GLN A 46 11.29 -9.21 -5.82
CA GLN A 46 11.29 -10.11 -4.67
C GLN A 46 9.87 -10.61 -4.33
N GLY A 47 8.87 -10.21 -5.13
CA GLY A 47 7.48 -10.56 -4.96
C GLY A 47 6.81 -9.84 -3.79
N ARG A 48 7.38 -8.76 -3.24
CA ARG A 48 6.76 -7.96 -2.17
C ARG A 48 5.82 -6.94 -2.78
N VAL A 49 4.67 -6.69 -2.15
CA VAL A 49 3.72 -5.68 -2.62
C VAL A 49 4.31 -4.29 -2.39
N ILE A 50 4.46 -3.53 -3.48
CA ILE A 50 4.97 -2.16 -3.47
C ILE A 50 3.91 -1.12 -3.82
N GLY A 51 2.77 -1.56 -4.39
CA GLY A 51 1.67 -0.67 -4.71
C GLY A 51 0.33 -1.38 -4.67
N PHE A 52 -0.70 -0.67 -4.21
CA PHE A 52 -2.05 -1.19 -4.17
C PHE A 52 -3.08 -0.06 -4.26
N TRP A 53 -3.94 -0.14 -5.28
CA TRP A 53 -5.09 0.76 -5.51
C TRP A 53 -4.83 2.21 -5.10
N GLY A 54 -3.94 2.88 -5.86
CA GLY A 54 -3.65 4.30 -5.70
C GLY A 54 -2.54 4.63 -4.71
N LEU A 55 -2.04 3.69 -3.91
CA LEU A 55 -0.92 3.91 -2.98
C LEU A 55 0.34 3.15 -3.44
N SER A 56 1.50 3.79 -3.38
CA SER A 56 2.80 3.20 -3.68
C SER A 56 3.86 3.56 -2.63
N VAL A 57 4.71 2.59 -2.28
CA VAL A 57 5.97 2.81 -1.54
C VAL A 57 7.18 2.91 -2.47
N ALA A 58 7.01 2.54 -3.75
CA ALA A 58 7.99 2.77 -4.80
C ALA A 58 7.77 4.17 -5.39
N GLU A 59 8.86 4.82 -5.77
CA GLU A 59 8.85 6.17 -6.32
C GLU A 59 7.97 6.26 -7.57
N MET A 60 7.03 7.21 -7.55
CA MET A 60 6.06 7.37 -8.63
C MET A 60 5.57 8.84 -8.75
N PRO A 61 6.38 9.74 -9.32
CA PRO A 61 6.00 11.14 -9.52
C PRO A 61 4.72 11.27 -10.38
N PRO A 62 3.96 12.38 -10.25
CA PRO A 62 4.29 13.59 -9.50
C PRO A 62 3.65 13.67 -8.10
N HIS A 63 2.78 12.74 -7.72
CA HIS A 63 1.94 12.89 -6.52
C HIS A 63 2.60 12.30 -5.27
N GLU A 64 3.64 12.97 -4.78
CA GLU A 64 4.28 12.60 -3.51
C GLU A 64 3.38 12.96 -2.32
N ILE A 65 3.26 12.02 -1.38
CA ILE A 65 2.53 12.20 -0.13
C ILE A 65 3.41 11.78 1.06
N THR A 66 3.22 12.43 2.20
CA THR A 66 3.84 12.04 3.46
C THR A 66 2.79 11.61 4.47
N LEU A 67 2.98 10.43 5.07
CA LEU A 67 2.17 9.87 6.14
C LEU A 67 3.06 9.52 7.33
N ASP A 68 2.82 10.12 8.51
CA ASP A 68 3.58 9.82 9.73
C ASP A 68 5.13 9.87 9.53
N GLY A 69 5.60 10.78 8.67
CA GLY A 69 7.01 10.91 8.30
C GLY A 69 7.51 9.96 7.21
N HIS A 70 6.68 9.03 6.74
CA HIS A 70 6.98 8.16 5.61
C HIS A 70 6.62 8.82 4.27
N LYS A 71 7.61 8.92 3.39
CA LYS A 71 7.43 9.33 1.99
C LYS A 71 6.82 8.18 1.19
N LEU A 72 5.73 8.48 0.49
CA LEU A 72 4.90 7.58 -0.29
C LEU A 72 4.45 8.30 -1.56
N TRP A 73 3.79 7.58 -2.47
CA TRP A 73 3.26 8.15 -3.70
C TRP A 73 1.82 7.72 -3.93
N ALA A 74 1.03 8.66 -4.44
CA ALA A 74 -0.29 8.42 -5.01
C ALA A 74 -0.18 8.20 -6.53
N TRP A 75 -1.07 7.42 -7.15
CA TRP A 75 -0.98 7.19 -8.60
C TRP A 75 -1.52 8.34 -9.43
N CYS A 76 -2.48 9.07 -8.89
CA CYS A 76 -3.05 10.27 -9.50
C CYS A 76 -3.49 11.27 -8.42
N ALA A 77 -3.84 12.49 -8.85
CA ALA A 77 -4.37 13.52 -7.96
C ALA A 77 -5.61 13.04 -7.17
N TRP A 78 -6.49 12.26 -7.79
CA TRP A 78 -7.69 11.73 -7.14
C TRP A 78 -7.37 10.78 -5.98
N ASP A 79 -6.31 9.97 -6.10
CA ASP A 79 -5.95 9.03 -5.04
C ASP A 79 -5.58 9.76 -3.75
N THR A 80 -4.95 10.94 -3.86
CA THR A 80 -4.61 11.77 -2.69
C THR A 80 -5.82 12.17 -1.85
N LEU A 81 -7.04 12.15 -2.42
CA LEU A 81 -8.26 12.57 -1.74
C LEU A 81 -8.90 11.45 -0.91
N PHE A 82 -8.84 10.19 -1.36
CA PHE A 82 -9.48 9.09 -0.64
C PHE A 82 -8.53 8.34 0.30
N LEU A 83 -7.22 8.36 0.00
CA LEU A 83 -6.21 7.68 0.80
C LEU A 83 -6.20 8.09 2.28
N PRO A 84 -6.39 9.38 2.68
CA PRO A 84 -6.45 9.77 4.08
C PRO A 84 -7.51 8.99 4.86
N ARG A 85 -8.74 8.90 4.33
CA ARG A 85 -9.84 8.15 4.94
C ARG A 85 -9.54 6.65 4.98
N ARG A 86 -8.86 6.10 3.97
CA ARG A 86 -8.52 4.68 3.91
C ARG A 86 -7.44 4.29 4.92
N LEU A 87 -6.47 5.17 5.12
CA LEU A 87 -5.36 5.01 6.04
C LEU A 87 -5.76 5.38 7.48
N GLY A 88 -6.82 6.15 7.65
CA GLY A 88 -7.28 6.63 8.95
C GLY A 88 -6.36 7.71 9.51
N ALA A 89 -5.74 8.50 8.64
CA ALA A 89 -4.73 9.48 8.98
C ALA A 89 -4.76 10.67 8.01
N SER A 90 -4.18 11.79 8.42
CA SER A 90 -3.95 12.95 7.54
C SER A 90 -2.70 12.75 6.70
N LEU A 91 -2.75 13.15 5.43
CA LEU A 91 -1.60 13.13 4.53
C LEU A 91 -1.14 14.56 4.26
N ARG A 92 0.18 14.75 4.12
CA ARG A 92 0.76 15.99 3.55
C ARG A 92 1.08 15.74 2.08
N LEU A 93 0.67 16.63 1.19
CA LEU A 93 1.06 16.60 -0.22
C LEU A 93 2.38 17.36 -0.41
N SER A 94 3.27 16.81 -1.23
CA SER A 94 4.47 17.49 -1.72
C SER A 94 4.27 17.76 -3.22
N PHE A 95 4.55 18.98 -3.67
CA PHE A 95 4.46 19.43 -5.08
C PHE A 95 5.83 19.81 -5.60
#